data_AF-A0A1C5K758-F1
#
_entry.id   AF-A0A1C5K758-F1
#
_cell.length_a   1.000
_cell.length_b   1.000
_cell.length_c   1.000
_cell.angle_alpha   90.00
_cell.angle_beta   90.00
_cell.angle_gamma   90.00
#
_symmetry.space_group_name_H-M   'P 1'
#
loop_
_entity.id
_entity.type
_entity.pdbx_description
1 polymer ?
#
loop_
_entity_poly.entity_id
_entity_poly.type
_entity_poly.pdbx_seq_one_letter_code
_entity_poly.pdbx_strand_id
1 'polypeptide(L)'
;MSVFRRSVLAAALALATVALPVAVAPTAPAVAALPTAAVALGDSFISGEGAGAYAPVVDVNGVAQGFPGWSAANANAYFCHRSPNASLFRADLPGISARFNLACSGGQPYDIANASATRAKGRQVAAQLDQLRSVARTHDIDLVLVGLGSNNSSFTFGSVAEKCANRFIADAWTGWWEFWAYLGGPVEQKPCTDADLGTAAQFAAATAETTAALRQLLATLDEVDADGQHRVVFQDYTNPLPYELEQSYWSEDSRDDTRDKFRALGAERYAAGCPIHRASLAPGQRFSQGLGTLVSSVRSTLAAEFPTDDLVYLNVQRAFDGARLCESAGSPANALATPIRLMDGPSGAFVTSLSGYDKLDIQRIANACGTYFQTCQESWHPSAAGHQVLGRCLSGAAVTAARTVSCVRAPDGTIAVS
;
A
#
# COMPACT_ATOMS: atom_id res chain seq x y z
N MET A 1 -67.36 39.12 71.74
CA MET A 1 -66.99 40.30 70.94
C MET A 1 -65.86 41.02 71.65
N SER A 2 -64.74 41.25 70.95
CA SER A 2 -63.74 42.30 71.21
C SER A 2 -62.88 42.20 72.48
N VAL A 3 -61.57 42.45 72.53
CA VAL A 3 -60.44 42.52 71.58
C VAL A 3 -59.18 42.59 72.48
N PHE A 4 -58.16 41.82 72.11
CA PHE A 4 -56.73 41.85 72.46
C PHE A 4 -56.08 43.20 72.86
N ARG A 5 -55.05 43.16 73.75
CA ARG A 5 -53.60 43.25 73.41
C ARG A 5 -52.67 43.56 74.62
N ARG A 6 -51.39 43.15 74.43
CA ARG A 6 -50.09 43.65 74.96
C ARG A 6 -49.42 42.74 76.01
N SER A 7 -48.13 42.39 75.98
CA SER A 7 -47.01 42.51 75.03
C SER A 7 -45.89 41.61 75.58
N VAL A 8 -45.14 40.86 74.77
CA VAL A 8 -43.90 40.21 75.19
C VAL A 8 -42.79 40.60 74.20
N LEU A 9 -41.72 41.20 74.73
CA LEU A 9 -40.48 41.48 74.00
C LEU A 9 -39.73 40.18 73.73
N ALA A 10 -39.27 39.99 72.50
CA ALA A 10 -38.27 38.99 72.15
C ALA A 10 -37.01 39.70 71.63
N ALA A 11 -35.87 39.43 72.27
CA ALA A 11 -34.56 39.90 71.85
C ALA A 11 -34.01 39.03 70.71
N ALA A 12 -33.57 39.65 69.62
CA ALA A 12 -32.93 38.96 68.50
C ALA A 12 -31.41 38.92 68.70
N LEU A 13 -30.85 37.72 68.72
CA LEU A 13 -29.40 37.45 68.71
C LEU A 13 -28.95 37.34 67.24
N ALA A 14 -28.09 38.24 66.78
CA ALA A 14 -27.49 38.17 65.44
C ALA A 14 -26.18 37.35 65.48
N LEU A 15 -26.16 36.18 64.82
CA LEU A 15 -24.92 35.47 64.52
C LEU A 15 -24.27 36.07 63.26
N ALA A 16 -23.07 36.60 63.40
CA ALA A 16 -22.24 37.01 62.26
C ALA A 16 -21.47 35.79 61.72
N THR A 17 -21.80 35.35 60.51
CA THR A 17 -21.02 34.35 59.76
C THR A 17 -19.85 35.04 59.05
N VAL A 18 -18.63 34.69 59.44
CA VAL A 18 -17.41 35.13 58.72
C VAL A 18 -17.26 34.27 57.47
N ALA A 19 -17.50 34.86 56.30
CA ALA A 19 -17.22 34.23 55.01
C ALA A 19 -15.72 34.37 54.68
N LEU A 20 -14.99 33.25 54.69
CA LEU A 20 -13.63 33.18 54.17
C LEU A 20 -13.67 33.19 52.63
N PRO A 21 -12.89 34.03 51.94
CA PRO A 21 -12.82 34.01 50.49
C PRO A 21 -12.07 32.74 50.05
N VAL A 22 -12.78 31.85 49.35
CA VAL A 22 -12.16 30.74 48.62
C VAL A 22 -11.37 31.36 47.47
N ALA A 23 -10.04 31.28 47.54
CA ALA A 23 -9.18 31.63 46.43
C ALA A 23 -9.46 30.65 45.28
N VAL A 24 -10.16 31.12 44.24
CA VAL A 24 -10.32 30.41 42.98
C VAL A 24 -8.95 30.38 42.31
N ALA A 25 -8.30 29.21 42.29
CA ALA A 25 -7.09 29.01 41.51
C ALA A 25 -7.39 29.34 40.04
N PRO A 26 -6.53 30.07 39.33
CA PRO A 26 -6.73 30.32 37.91
C PRO A 26 -6.77 28.97 37.19
N THR A 27 -7.85 28.73 36.45
CA THR A 27 -7.93 27.60 35.51
C THR A 27 -6.75 27.70 34.57
N ALA A 28 -5.90 26.68 34.55
CA ALA A 28 -4.83 26.57 33.55
C ALA A 28 -5.44 26.76 32.16
N PRO A 29 -4.77 27.51 31.25
CA PRO A 29 -5.27 27.66 29.89
C PRO A 29 -5.45 26.27 29.29
N ALA A 30 -6.63 26.01 28.73
CA ALA A 30 -6.88 24.80 27.97
C ALA A 30 -5.83 24.74 26.86
N VAL A 31 -4.98 23.71 26.88
CA VAL A 31 -4.06 23.44 25.78
C VAL A 31 -4.92 23.25 24.53
N ALA A 32 -4.63 24.00 23.47
CA ALA A 32 -5.36 23.84 22.22
C ALA A 32 -5.19 22.40 21.72
N ALA A 33 -6.29 21.74 21.35
CA ALA A 33 -6.24 20.40 20.78
C ALA A 33 -5.32 20.40 19.54
N LEU A 34 -4.54 19.33 19.38
CA LEU A 34 -3.68 19.18 18.21
C LEU A 34 -4.56 19.07 16.95
N PRO A 35 -4.08 19.55 15.78
CA PRO A 35 -4.76 19.30 14.52
C PRO A 35 -4.78 17.79 14.23
N THR A 36 -5.94 17.28 13.87
CA THR A 36 -6.17 15.87 13.50
C THR A 36 -5.38 15.48 12.24
N ALA A 37 -4.92 14.25 12.17
CA ALA A 37 -4.12 13.73 11.08
C ALA A 37 -4.50 12.31 10.67
N ALA A 38 -4.44 12.06 9.37
CA ALA A 38 -4.44 10.72 8.81
C ALA A 38 -3.03 10.32 8.38
N VAL A 39 -2.61 9.11 8.75
CA VAL A 39 -1.26 8.61 8.48
C VAL A 39 -1.35 7.31 7.67
N ALA A 40 -0.51 7.16 6.66
CA ALA A 40 -0.37 5.92 5.92
C ALA A 40 0.96 5.23 6.24
N LEU A 41 0.91 3.95 6.59
CA LEU A 41 2.05 3.06 6.82
C LEU A 41 1.97 1.84 5.91
N GLY A 42 3.10 1.20 5.67
CA GLY A 42 3.17 -0.04 4.91
C GLY A 42 4.13 0.00 3.74
N ASP A 43 3.76 -0.69 2.66
CA ASP A 43 4.64 -0.98 1.54
C ASP A 43 4.38 -0.09 0.30
N SER A 44 4.88 -0.54 -0.86
CA SER A 44 4.76 0.16 -2.15
C SER A 44 3.31 0.44 -2.55
N PHE A 45 2.38 -0.48 -2.25
CA PHE A 45 0.97 -0.37 -2.63
C PHE A 45 0.26 0.78 -1.91
N ILE A 46 0.79 1.19 -0.75
CA ILE A 46 0.30 2.33 0.04
C ILE A 46 1.10 3.60 -0.25
N SER A 47 2.41 3.48 -0.46
CA SER A 47 3.31 4.64 -0.66
C SER A 47 2.93 5.51 -1.87
N GLY A 48 2.34 4.92 -2.91
CA GLY A 48 2.04 5.63 -4.15
C GLY A 48 2.95 5.28 -5.32
N GLU A 49 3.76 4.21 -5.21
CA GLU A 49 4.51 3.67 -6.35
C GLU A 49 3.56 3.41 -7.53
N GLY A 50 3.97 3.80 -8.74
CA GLY A 50 3.11 3.74 -9.93
C GLY A 50 2.20 4.95 -10.15
N ALA A 51 1.93 5.72 -9.09
CA ALA A 51 1.10 6.92 -9.17
C ALA A 51 1.84 8.16 -9.72
N GLY A 52 3.18 8.10 -9.79
CA GLY A 52 4.03 9.21 -10.24
C GLY A 52 4.04 10.42 -9.30
N ALA A 53 4.61 11.54 -9.75
CA ALA A 53 4.69 12.80 -9.01
C ALA A 53 5.30 12.66 -7.60
N TYR A 54 6.33 11.83 -7.43
CA TYR A 54 6.89 11.54 -6.10
C TYR A 54 7.48 12.77 -5.43
N ALA A 55 7.16 12.92 -4.15
CA ALA A 55 7.70 13.97 -3.31
C ALA A 55 9.09 13.58 -2.79
N PRO A 56 9.95 14.56 -2.46
CA PRO A 56 11.15 14.30 -1.70
C PRO A 56 10.86 13.57 -0.38
N VAL A 57 11.74 12.66 0.01
CA VAL A 57 11.59 11.85 1.24
C VAL A 57 12.74 12.15 2.18
N VAL A 58 12.41 12.43 3.44
CA VAL A 58 13.40 12.68 4.50
C VAL A 58 14.14 11.37 4.80
N ASP A 59 15.46 11.41 4.71
CA ASP A 59 16.32 10.27 5.00
C ASP A 59 16.59 10.08 6.50
N VAL A 60 17.34 9.03 6.84
CA VAL A 60 17.76 8.73 8.24
C VAL A 60 18.53 9.86 8.93
N ASN A 61 19.09 10.81 8.18
CA ASN A 61 19.84 11.95 8.71
C ASN A 61 18.98 13.21 8.81
N GLY A 62 17.67 13.12 8.50
CA GLY A 62 16.76 14.26 8.53
C GLY A 62 16.82 15.15 7.27
N VAL A 63 17.45 14.70 6.18
CA VAL A 63 17.58 15.48 4.95
C VAL A 63 16.56 15.03 3.91
N ALA A 64 15.80 15.98 3.34
CA ALA A 64 14.88 15.70 2.25
C ALA A 64 15.64 15.33 0.97
N GLN A 65 15.47 14.10 0.50
CA GLN A 65 16.08 13.57 -0.72
C GLN A 65 15.10 13.68 -1.89
N GLY A 66 15.44 14.48 -2.90
CA GLY A 66 14.75 14.54 -4.19
C GLY A 66 15.21 13.44 -5.16
N PHE A 67 14.77 13.50 -6.41
CA PHE A 67 15.13 12.50 -7.41
C PHE A 67 16.64 12.48 -7.67
N PRO A 68 17.35 11.38 -7.36
CA PRO A 68 18.81 11.34 -7.47
C PRO A 68 19.32 10.97 -8.88
N GLY A 69 18.40 10.75 -9.84
CA GLY A 69 18.74 10.26 -11.18
C GLY A 69 18.57 8.74 -11.33
N TRP A 70 18.40 8.28 -12.58
CA TRP A 70 18.09 6.88 -12.91
C TRP A 70 19.26 5.92 -12.75
N SER A 71 20.49 6.41 -12.58
CA SER A 71 21.68 5.59 -12.31
C SER A 71 22.08 5.58 -10.83
N ALA A 72 21.35 6.29 -9.97
CA ALA A 72 21.65 6.36 -8.55
C ALA A 72 21.40 5.03 -7.84
N ALA A 73 21.99 4.87 -6.65
CA ALA A 73 21.70 3.71 -5.81
C ALA A 73 20.22 3.73 -5.38
N ASN A 74 19.55 2.59 -5.56
CA ASN A 74 18.14 2.43 -5.18
C ASN A 74 17.89 2.60 -3.67
N ALA A 75 18.93 2.60 -2.84
CA ALA A 75 18.85 2.88 -1.42
C ALA A 75 18.45 4.32 -1.09
N ASN A 76 18.50 5.28 -2.04
CA ASN A 76 18.09 6.65 -1.78
C ASN A 76 16.62 6.73 -1.30
N ALA A 77 16.34 7.56 -0.29
CA ALA A 77 15.02 7.70 0.31
C ALA A 77 13.91 8.09 -0.69
N TYR A 78 14.24 8.83 -1.75
CA TYR A 78 13.30 9.20 -2.82
C TYR A 78 12.57 7.98 -3.42
N PHE A 79 13.27 6.84 -3.54
CA PHE A 79 12.71 5.58 -4.06
C PHE A 79 11.79 4.85 -3.07
N CYS A 80 11.37 5.50 -1.97
CA CYS A 80 10.16 5.10 -1.25
C CYS A 80 8.88 5.39 -2.06
N HIS A 81 8.94 6.22 -3.10
CA HIS A 81 7.83 6.56 -4.00
C HIS A 81 6.60 7.14 -3.30
N ARG A 82 6.82 8.02 -2.32
CA ARG A 82 5.74 8.73 -1.64
C ARG A 82 5.10 9.72 -2.61
N SER A 83 3.87 9.41 -3.03
CA SER A 83 3.14 10.22 -4.00
C SER A 83 2.00 11.02 -3.36
N PRO A 84 1.78 12.29 -3.73
CA PRO A 84 0.54 13.01 -3.43
C PRO A 84 -0.67 12.42 -4.16
N ASN A 85 -0.45 11.48 -5.09
CA ASN A 85 -1.52 10.73 -5.75
C ASN A 85 -1.93 9.47 -4.96
N ALA A 86 -1.24 9.10 -3.88
CA ALA A 86 -1.55 7.92 -3.09
C ALA A 86 -2.95 7.98 -2.45
N SER A 87 -3.54 6.82 -2.15
CA SER A 87 -4.95 6.68 -1.75
C SER A 87 -5.30 7.51 -0.50
N LEU A 88 -4.36 7.65 0.45
CA LEU A 88 -4.52 8.52 1.61
C LEU A 88 -4.89 9.96 1.22
N PHE A 89 -4.25 10.52 0.18
CA PHE A 89 -4.50 11.90 -0.28
C PHE A 89 -5.70 12.00 -1.23
N ARG A 90 -6.23 10.86 -1.70
CA ARG A 90 -7.40 10.79 -2.59
C ARG A 90 -8.70 10.51 -1.86
N ALA A 91 -8.63 10.04 -0.62
CA ALA A 91 -9.80 9.81 0.21
C ALA A 91 -10.47 11.12 0.65
N ASP A 92 -11.80 11.13 0.70
CA ASP A 92 -12.56 12.12 1.43
C ASP A 92 -12.60 11.70 2.90
N LEU A 93 -11.97 12.51 3.75
CA LEU A 93 -11.78 12.22 5.17
C LEU A 93 -12.22 13.45 5.98
N PRO A 94 -13.53 13.63 6.20
CA PRO A 94 -14.06 14.75 6.96
C PRO A 94 -13.47 14.78 8.37
N GLY A 95 -13.10 15.97 8.85
CA GLY A 95 -12.52 16.14 10.18
C GLY A 95 -11.01 15.93 10.25
N ILE A 96 -10.34 15.40 9.22
CA ILE A 96 -8.88 15.28 9.16
C ILE A 96 -8.25 16.58 8.63
N SER A 97 -7.34 17.16 9.40
CA SER A 97 -6.67 18.43 9.07
C SER A 97 -5.37 18.26 8.29
N ALA A 98 -4.62 17.18 8.53
CA ALA A 98 -3.33 16.90 7.89
C ALA A 98 -3.21 15.45 7.44
N ARG A 99 -2.33 15.18 6.47
CA ARG A 99 -2.12 13.83 5.91
C ARG A 99 -0.64 13.53 5.74
N PHE A 100 -0.19 12.38 6.26
CA PHE A 100 1.21 11.98 6.25
C PHE A 100 1.38 10.59 5.64
N ASN A 101 2.20 10.48 4.60
CA ASN A 101 2.55 9.20 4.02
C ASN A 101 3.91 8.76 4.54
N LEU A 102 3.89 7.76 5.42
CA LEU A 102 5.08 7.17 6.05
C LEU A 102 5.43 5.80 5.43
N ALA A 103 4.55 5.25 4.60
CA ALA A 103 4.80 4.06 3.82
C ALA A 103 6.02 4.24 2.90
N CYS A 104 6.63 3.12 2.51
CA CYS A 104 7.79 3.13 1.65
C CYS A 104 7.78 1.93 0.72
N SER A 105 8.10 2.16 -0.55
CA SER A 105 8.27 1.10 -1.54
C SER A 105 9.32 0.07 -1.12
N GLY A 106 8.93 -1.20 -1.23
CA GLY A 106 9.71 -2.32 -0.69
C GLY A 106 9.62 -2.49 0.83
N GLY A 107 8.75 -1.74 1.52
CA GLY A 107 8.52 -1.84 2.96
C GLY A 107 8.09 -3.24 3.40
N GLN A 108 8.74 -3.75 4.44
CA GLN A 108 8.50 -5.07 5.03
C GLN A 108 8.02 -4.93 6.49
N PRO A 109 7.42 -5.97 7.11
CA PRO A 109 7.11 -5.98 8.54
C PRO A 109 8.27 -5.54 9.44
N TYR A 110 9.51 -5.89 9.06
CA TYR A 110 10.72 -5.40 9.73
C TYR A 110 10.80 -3.87 9.84
N ASP A 111 10.42 -3.15 8.77
CA ASP A 111 10.59 -1.70 8.62
C ASP A 111 9.59 -0.87 9.44
N ILE A 112 8.57 -1.51 10.02
CA ILE A 112 7.63 -0.87 10.92
C ILE A 112 8.38 -0.37 12.16
N ALA A 113 9.12 -1.27 12.81
CA ALA A 113 9.85 -0.98 14.05
C ALA A 113 11.35 -0.74 13.88
N ASN A 114 11.91 -1.01 12.70
CA ASN A 114 13.33 -0.84 12.42
C ASN A 114 13.55 0.05 11.20
N ALA A 115 14.67 0.77 11.15
CA ALA A 115 14.99 1.58 9.99
C ALA A 115 15.24 0.68 8.76
N SER A 116 14.60 1.01 7.63
CA SER A 116 14.82 0.24 6.38
C SER A 116 16.29 0.23 5.97
N ALA A 117 17.04 1.27 6.34
CA ALA A 117 18.46 1.43 6.07
C ALA A 117 19.35 0.31 6.64
N THR A 118 18.87 -0.44 7.64
CA THR A 118 19.65 -1.49 8.32
C THR A 118 19.56 -2.87 7.66
N ARG A 119 18.73 -3.04 6.62
CA ARG A 119 18.60 -4.30 5.88
C ARG A 119 19.03 -4.18 4.43
N ALA A 120 19.41 -5.31 3.84
CA ALA A 120 19.71 -5.39 2.43
C ALA A 120 18.51 -4.92 1.58
N LYS A 121 18.81 -4.19 0.50
CA LYS A 121 17.83 -3.60 -0.42
C LYS A 121 16.81 -2.65 0.25
N GLY A 122 17.08 -2.18 1.46
CA GLY A 122 16.29 -1.16 2.13
C GLY A 122 16.53 0.24 1.57
N ARG A 123 15.70 1.20 2.01
CA ARG A 123 15.86 2.63 1.72
C ARG A 123 16.51 3.33 2.91
N GLN A 124 17.21 4.44 2.66
CA GLN A 124 17.82 5.27 3.68
C GLN A 124 16.77 6.09 4.46
N VAL A 125 15.77 5.43 5.06
CA VAL A 125 14.71 6.04 5.87
C VAL A 125 14.62 5.39 7.25
N ALA A 126 14.18 6.17 8.24
CA ALA A 126 13.94 5.70 9.62
C ALA A 126 12.78 4.69 9.69
N ALA A 127 12.60 4.03 10.84
CA ALA A 127 11.47 3.15 11.08
C ALA A 127 10.15 3.92 10.85
N GLN A 128 9.10 3.24 10.37
CA GLN A 128 7.83 3.92 10.14
C GLN A 128 7.19 4.36 11.46
N LEU A 129 7.37 3.59 12.55
CA LEU A 129 6.91 3.99 13.88
C LEU A 129 7.67 5.19 14.45
N ASP A 130 8.96 5.35 14.17
CA ASP A 130 9.70 6.56 14.60
C ASP A 130 9.16 7.81 13.90
N GLN A 131 8.81 7.68 12.62
CA GLN A 131 8.16 8.75 11.88
C GLN A 131 6.75 9.04 12.41
N LEU A 132 5.97 8.01 12.76
CA LEU A 132 4.66 8.16 13.38
C LEU A 132 4.75 8.92 14.72
N ARG A 133 5.70 8.52 15.59
CA ARG A 133 5.99 9.23 16.84
C ARG A 133 6.38 10.69 16.60
N SER A 134 7.00 11.02 15.46
CA SER A 134 7.31 12.41 15.12
C SER A 134 6.05 13.20 14.73
N VAL A 135 5.12 12.59 13.99
CA VAL A 135 3.84 13.22 13.61
C VAL A 135 2.99 13.48 14.85
N ALA A 136 2.86 12.48 15.72
CA ALA A 136 2.04 12.53 16.94
C ALA A 136 2.46 13.62 17.95
N ARG A 137 3.70 14.14 17.88
CA ARG A 137 4.12 15.30 18.70
C ARG A 137 3.40 16.60 18.33
N THR A 138 2.80 16.65 17.15
CA THR A 138 2.27 17.89 16.56
C THR A 138 0.85 17.74 16.02
N HIS A 139 0.33 16.51 15.96
CA HIS A 139 -0.97 16.17 15.40
C HIS A 139 -1.62 15.06 16.23
N ASP A 140 -2.93 15.06 16.29
CA ASP A 140 -3.74 13.96 16.83
C ASP A 140 -3.97 12.91 15.74
N ILE A 141 -3.87 11.61 16.00
CA ILE A 141 -3.83 10.59 14.95
C ILE A 141 -5.16 9.87 14.80
N ASP A 142 -6.18 10.52 14.26
CA ASP A 142 -7.53 9.92 14.17
C ASP A 142 -7.66 8.77 13.15
N LEU A 143 -6.78 8.67 12.15
CA LEU A 143 -6.86 7.64 11.11
C LEU A 143 -5.48 7.09 10.72
N VAL A 144 -5.35 5.78 10.73
CA VAL A 144 -4.18 5.06 10.19
C VAL A 144 -4.61 4.15 9.05
N LEU A 145 -4.11 4.41 7.84
CA LEU A 145 -4.16 3.45 6.73
C LEU A 145 -2.92 2.57 6.78
N VAL A 146 -3.10 1.25 6.80
CA VAL A 146 -2.00 0.30 6.73
C VAL A 146 -2.23 -0.79 5.69
N GLY A 147 -1.22 -1.02 4.84
CA GLY A 147 -1.19 -2.11 3.86
C GLY A 147 0.21 -2.72 3.83
N LEU A 148 0.33 -3.93 4.39
CA LEU A 148 1.61 -4.56 4.70
C LEU A 148 1.51 -6.08 4.53
N GLY A 149 2.60 -6.71 4.06
CA GLY A 149 2.69 -8.16 3.92
C GLY A 149 2.99 -8.65 2.51
N SER A 150 2.80 -7.84 1.47
CA SER A 150 3.20 -8.22 0.10
C SER A 150 4.71 -8.33 -0.08
N ASN A 151 5.47 -7.69 0.81
CA ASN A 151 6.91 -7.84 0.97
C ASN A 151 7.20 -8.30 2.40
N ASN A 152 7.89 -9.43 2.53
CA ASN A 152 8.18 -10.08 3.82
C ASN A 152 9.49 -10.86 3.74
N SER A 153 9.87 -11.53 4.82
CA SER A 153 11.10 -12.35 4.84
C SER A 153 11.06 -13.58 3.94
N SER A 154 9.86 -14.02 3.55
CA SER A 154 9.62 -15.26 2.78
C SER A 154 9.45 -15.04 1.27
N PHE A 155 8.86 -13.93 0.86
CA PHE A 155 8.68 -13.52 -0.54
C PHE A 155 8.45 -12.01 -0.67
N THR A 156 8.57 -11.52 -1.90
CA THR A 156 8.15 -10.16 -2.27
C THR A 156 7.28 -10.20 -3.53
N PHE A 157 6.25 -9.36 -3.59
CA PHE A 157 5.42 -9.24 -4.80
C PHE A 157 6.28 -8.92 -6.02
N GLY A 158 7.27 -8.03 -5.88
CA GLY A 158 8.22 -7.69 -6.94
C GLY A 158 8.95 -8.92 -7.49
N SER A 159 9.50 -9.79 -6.63
CA SER A 159 10.19 -11.02 -7.07
C SER A 159 9.26 -12.01 -7.78
N VAL A 160 8.00 -12.07 -7.35
CA VAL A 160 6.99 -12.95 -7.94
C VAL A 160 6.57 -12.43 -9.32
N ALA A 161 6.28 -11.13 -9.42
CA ALA A 161 5.92 -10.46 -10.65
C ALA A 161 7.05 -10.55 -11.69
N GLU A 162 8.27 -10.19 -11.28
CA GLU A 162 9.48 -10.29 -12.09
C GLU A 162 9.66 -11.71 -12.63
N LYS A 163 9.56 -12.73 -11.78
CA LYS A 163 9.72 -14.12 -12.18
C LYS A 163 8.73 -14.49 -13.29
N CYS A 164 7.44 -14.25 -13.10
CA CYS A 164 6.44 -14.67 -14.07
C CYS A 164 6.49 -13.88 -15.38
N ALA A 165 6.75 -12.57 -15.32
CA ALA A 165 6.95 -11.75 -16.51
C ALA A 165 8.21 -12.19 -17.30
N ASN A 166 9.32 -12.45 -16.60
CA ASN A 166 10.55 -12.92 -17.23
C ASN A 166 10.39 -14.31 -17.85
N ARG A 167 9.66 -15.25 -17.22
CA ARG A 167 9.36 -16.55 -17.84
C ARG A 167 8.57 -16.41 -19.14
N PHE A 168 7.58 -15.52 -19.17
CA PHE A 168 6.80 -15.22 -20.38
C PHE A 168 7.65 -14.60 -21.48
N ILE A 169 8.42 -13.56 -21.17
CA ILE A 169 9.29 -12.91 -22.16
C ILE A 169 10.38 -13.86 -22.66
N ALA A 170 10.95 -14.68 -21.79
CA ALA A 170 11.90 -15.72 -22.16
C ALA A 170 11.30 -16.68 -23.19
N ASP A 171 10.14 -17.25 -22.89
CA ASP A 171 9.43 -18.19 -23.76
C ASP A 171 9.02 -17.55 -25.09
N ALA A 172 8.63 -16.27 -25.07
CA ALA A 172 8.29 -15.51 -26.27
C ALA A 172 9.48 -15.27 -27.22
N TRP A 173 10.69 -15.02 -26.70
CA TRP A 173 11.86 -14.66 -27.52
C TRP A 173 12.84 -15.80 -27.79
N THR A 174 12.85 -16.84 -26.95
CA THR A 174 13.75 -17.98 -27.04
C THR A 174 12.97 -19.26 -27.31
N GLY A 175 13.48 -20.11 -28.21
CA GLY A 175 12.91 -21.44 -28.43
C GLY A 175 13.57 -22.50 -27.54
N TRP A 176 12.89 -23.62 -27.33
CA TRP A 176 13.31 -24.75 -26.48
C TRP A 176 14.68 -25.33 -26.87
N TRP A 177 15.06 -25.24 -28.15
CA TRP A 177 16.35 -25.73 -28.67
C TRP A 177 17.47 -24.67 -28.72
N GLU A 178 17.18 -23.40 -28.41
CA GLU A 178 18.18 -22.32 -28.43
C GLU A 178 19.01 -22.34 -27.13
N PHE A 179 20.21 -22.93 -27.17
CA PHE A 179 21.09 -23.19 -26.00
C PHE A 179 21.84 -21.98 -25.42
N TRP A 180 21.65 -20.78 -25.96
CA TRP A 180 22.46 -19.61 -25.58
C TRP A 180 21.95 -18.96 -24.30
N ALA A 181 22.47 -19.47 -23.19
CA ALA A 181 23.04 -18.74 -22.06
C ALA A 181 22.48 -17.33 -21.83
N TYR A 182 21.43 -17.25 -21.02
CA TYR A 182 21.27 -16.13 -20.10
C TYR A 182 22.59 -15.99 -19.32
N LEU A 183 23.29 -14.86 -19.44
CA LEU A 183 24.56 -14.58 -18.77
C LEU A 183 24.44 -14.49 -17.21
N GLY A 184 23.31 -14.95 -16.64
CA GLY A 184 23.04 -15.08 -15.21
C GLY A 184 22.35 -16.41 -14.81
N GLY A 185 22.23 -17.40 -15.71
CA GLY A 185 21.59 -18.71 -15.44
C GLY A 185 20.23 -18.89 -16.14
N PRO A 186 19.70 -20.14 -16.22
CA PRO A 186 18.51 -20.43 -17.01
C PRO A 186 17.27 -19.68 -16.53
N VAL A 187 16.61 -18.91 -17.41
CA VAL A 187 15.24 -18.45 -17.19
C VAL A 187 14.31 -19.53 -17.70
N GLU A 188 13.45 -20.01 -16.83
CA GLU A 188 12.53 -21.09 -17.13
C GLU A 188 11.46 -20.63 -18.12
N GLN A 189 11.33 -21.30 -19.26
CA GLN A 189 10.38 -20.97 -20.33
C GLN A 189 9.06 -21.72 -20.10
N LYS A 190 8.36 -21.40 -19.01
CA LYS A 190 7.07 -22.03 -18.70
C LYS A 190 6.20 -21.15 -17.80
N PRO A 191 4.87 -21.38 -17.75
CA PRO A 191 3.98 -20.68 -16.84
C PRO A 191 4.40 -20.79 -15.37
N CYS A 192 4.09 -19.78 -14.58
CA CYS A 192 4.20 -19.84 -13.12
C CYS A 192 3.15 -20.77 -12.51
N THR A 193 3.52 -21.39 -11.39
CA THR A 193 2.66 -22.25 -10.56
C THR A 193 2.53 -21.66 -9.15
N ASP A 194 1.61 -22.16 -8.31
CA ASP A 194 1.48 -21.64 -6.93
C ASP A 194 2.78 -21.68 -6.13
N ALA A 195 3.59 -22.73 -6.33
CA ALA A 195 4.89 -22.89 -5.68
C ALA A 195 5.92 -21.83 -6.11
N ASP A 196 5.72 -21.19 -7.27
CA ASP A 196 6.57 -20.10 -7.74
C ASP A 196 6.25 -18.76 -7.09
N LEU A 197 5.03 -18.61 -6.57
CA LEU A 197 4.47 -17.36 -6.05
C LEU A 197 4.57 -17.30 -4.52
N GLY A 198 4.06 -18.33 -3.84
CA GLY A 198 4.11 -18.41 -2.38
C GLY A 198 3.46 -19.69 -1.87
N THR A 199 4.18 -20.44 -1.04
CA THR A 199 3.67 -21.65 -0.38
C THR A 199 2.85 -21.29 0.86
N ALA A 200 2.00 -22.21 1.31
CA ALA A 200 1.22 -22.04 2.54
C ALA A 200 2.10 -21.74 3.77
N ALA A 201 3.27 -22.37 3.87
CA ALA A 201 4.22 -22.12 4.96
C ALA A 201 4.80 -20.70 4.91
N GLN A 202 5.12 -20.19 3.71
CA GLN A 202 5.59 -18.82 3.55
C GLN A 202 4.50 -17.80 3.86
N PHE A 203 3.24 -18.05 3.46
CA PHE A 203 2.11 -17.22 3.88
C PHE A 203 1.92 -17.23 5.39
N ALA A 204 2.02 -18.39 6.05
CA ALA A 204 1.91 -18.48 7.50
C ALA A 204 3.02 -17.68 8.22
N ALA A 205 4.27 -17.77 7.74
CA ALA A 205 5.38 -16.99 8.26
C ALA A 205 5.16 -15.48 8.05
N ALA A 206 4.75 -15.08 6.84
CA ALA A 206 4.44 -13.70 6.49
C ALA A 206 3.30 -13.12 7.36
N THR A 207 2.25 -13.91 7.63
CA THR A 207 1.17 -13.53 8.56
C THR A 207 1.72 -13.31 9.96
N ALA A 208 2.53 -14.23 10.48
CA ALA A 208 3.08 -14.11 11.83
C ALA A 208 3.96 -12.86 12.03
N GLU A 209 4.87 -12.58 11.08
CA GLU A 209 5.71 -11.38 11.15
C GLU A 209 4.90 -10.08 10.97
N THR A 210 3.89 -10.09 10.09
CA THR A 210 3.02 -8.93 9.87
C THR A 210 2.18 -8.64 11.12
N THR A 211 1.65 -9.68 11.78
CA THR A 211 0.96 -9.55 13.07
C THR A 211 1.90 -8.96 14.14
N ALA A 212 3.14 -9.44 14.23
CA ALA A 212 4.10 -8.91 15.19
C ALA A 212 4.46 -7.44 14.94
N ALA A 213 4.56 -7.02 13.69
CA ALA A 213 4.83 -5.64 13.32
C ALA A 213 3.62 -4.74 13.62
N LEU A 214 2.41 -5.15 13.23
CA LEU A 214 1.20 -4.34 13.42
C LEU A 214 0.72 -4.34 14.88
N ARG A 215 1.07 -5.34 15.69
CA ARG A 215 0.93 -5.26 17.16
C ARG A 215 1.74 -4.10 17.74
N GLN A 216 2.97 -3.90 17.26
CA GLN A 216 3.81 -2.78 17.72
C GLN A 216 3.26 -1.44 17.25
N LEU A 217 2.58 -1.39 16.10
CA LEU A 217 1.86 -0.20 15.66
C LEU A 217 0.76 0.17 16.65
N LEU A 218 -0.12 -0.78 17.02
CA LEU A 218 -1.20 -0.50 17.97
C LEU A 218 -0.66 -0.07 19.33
N ALA A 219 0.34 -0.79 19.87
CA ALA A 219 1.00 -0.40 21.11
C ALA A 219 1.66 1.00 21.03
N THR A 220 2.19 1.38 19.86
CA THR A 220 2.74 2.73 19.66
C THR A 220 1.64 3.79 19.62
N LEU A 221 0.48 3.50 19.03
CA LEU A 221 -0.66 4.43 19.03
C LEU A 221 -1.17 4.66 20.46
N ASP A 222 -1.27 3.62 21.28
CA ASP A 222 -1.59 3.74 22.72
C ASP A 222 -0.61 4.66 23.48
N GLU A 223 0.65 4.74 23.04
CA GLU A 223 1.67 5.59 23.64
C GLU A 223 1.59 7.06 23.20
N VAL A 224 1.17 7.33 21.96
CA VAL A 224 1.42 8.65 21.33
C VAL A 224 0.19 9.38 20.84
N ASP A 225 -0.94 8.70 20.66
CA ASP A 225 -2.19 9.31 20.21
C ASP A 225 -2.77 10.18 21.33
N ALA A 226 -3.12 11.43 21.02
CA ALA A 226 -3.25 12.45 22.07
C ALA A 226 -4.54 12.29 22.89
N ASP A 227 -5.61 11.82 22.26
CA ASP A 227 -6.88 11.52 22.91
C ASP A 227 -7.19 10.01 22.98
N GLY A 228 -6.37 9.18 22.34
CA GLY A 228 -6.51 7.73 22.25
C GLY A 228 -7.67 7.26 21.36
N GLN A 229 -8.22 8.13 20.51
CA GLN A 229 -9.33 7.85 19.61
C GLN A 229 -8.86 7.81 18.16
N HIS A 230 -8.55 6.61 17.68
CA HIS A 230 -8.13 6.42 16.31
C HIS A 230 -8.79 5.21 15.65
N ARG A 231 -8.89 5.27 14.32
CA ARG A 231 -9.30 4.15 13.48
C ARG A 231 -8.11 3.63 12.67
N VAL A 232 -7.87 2.32 12.72
CA VAL A 232 -6.85 1.65 11.89
C VAL A 232 -7.51 0.84 10.79
N VAL A 233 -7.28 1.23 9.54
CA VAL A 233 -7.78 0.55 8.34
C VAL A 233 -6.69 -0.35 7.77
N PHE A 234 -6.88 -1.66 7.87
CA PHE A 234 -6.04 -2.71 7.30
C PHE A 234 -6.51 -2.98 5.87
N GLN A 235 -5.86 -2.37 4.89
CA GLN A 235 -6.15 -2.56 3.48
C GLN A 235 -5.37 -3.75 2.91
N ASP A 236 -6.03 -4.63 2.15
CA ASP A 236 -5.34 -5.62 1.34
C ASP A 236 -4.98 -5.10 -0.07
N TYR A 237 -4.84 -6.00 -1.04
CA TYR A 237 -4.25 -5.72 -2.35
C TYR A 237 -5.23 -6.02 -3.48
N THR A 238 -5.09 -5.30 -4.60
CA THR A 238 -5.76 -5.64 -5.86
C THR A 238 -4.87 -6.55 -6.70
N ASN A 239 -5.45 -7.49 -7.44
CA ASN A 239 -4.71 -8.15 -8.51
C ASN A 239 -4.62 -7.22 -9.74
N PRO A 240 -3.43 -6.88 -10.25
CA PRO A 240 -3.25 -6.05 -11.44
C PRO A 240 -3.69 -6.74 -12.74
N LEU A 241 -3.84 -8.08 -12.70
CA LEU A 241 -4.20 -8.92 -13.83
C LEU A 241 -5.57 -9.58 -13.64
N PRO A 242 -6.32 -9.84 -14.72
CA PRO A 242 -7.66 -10.42 -14.67
C PRO A 242 -7.65 -11.93 -14.43
N TYR A 243 -8.83 -12.50 -14.22
CA TYR A 243 -9.03 -13.95 -14.17
C TYR A 243 -8.76 -14.62 -15.53
N GLU A 244 -8.99 -13.88 -16.62
CA GLU A 244 -8.69 -14.27 -17.99
C GLU A 244 -8.39 -13.01 -18.81
N LEU A 245 -7.52 -13.12 -19.80
CA LEU A 245 -7.24 -12.01 -20.70
C LEU A 245 -8.41 -11.80 -21.67
N GLU A 246 -8.61 -10.56 -22.12
CA GLU A 246 -9.47 -10.28 -23.26
C GLU A 246 -9.02 -11.10 -24.48
N GLN A 247 -9.99 -11.56 -25.28
CA GLN A 247 -9.78 -12.58 -26.30
C GLN A 247 -8.78 -12.17 -27.39
N SER A 248 -8.67 -10.87 -27.71
CA SER A 248 -7.69 -10.39 -28.68
C SER A 248 -6.26 -10.70 -28.26
N TYR A 249 -5.98 -10.77 -26.96
CA TYR A 249 -4.65 -11.10 -26.44
C TYR A 249 -4.39 -12.61 -26.34
N TRP A 250 -5.23 -13.48 -26.88
CA TRP A 250 -5.01 -14.94 -26.76
C TRP A 250 -4.00 -15.47 -27.76
N SER A 251 -3.97 -14.89 -28.96
CA SER A 251 -3.10 -15.33 -30.03
C SER A 251 -2.82 -14.20 -31.01
N GLU A 252 -1.60 -14.18 -31.54
CA GLU A 252 -1.18 -13.26 -32.61
C GLU A 252 -0.38 -14.07 -33.64
N ASP A 253 -0.51 -13.75 -34.94
CA ASP A 253 0.15 -14.48 -36.03
C ASP A 253 -0.06 -16.02 -35.96
N SER A 254 -1.29 -16.44 -35.62
CA SER A 254 -1.67 -17.86 -35.44
C SER A 254 -0.84 -18.59 -34.37
N ARG A 255 -0.24 -17.84 -33.43
CA ARG A 255 0.53 -18.34 -32.29
C ARG A 255 -0.08 -17.90 -30.97
N ASP A 256 -0.15 -18.84 -30.04
CA ASP A 256 -0.57 -18.70 -28.66
C ASP A 256 0.62 -18.95 -27.71
N ASP A 257 0.43 -18.73 -26.43
CA ASP A 257 1.45 -18.86 -25.38
C ASP A 257 1.58 -20.28 -24.80
N THR A 258 1.10 -21.30 -25.54
CA THR A 258 1.28 -22.73 -25.21
C THR A 258 2.42 -23.38 -25.99
N ARG A 259 2.99 -22.65 -26.95
CA ARG A 259 4.15 -23.03 -27.76
C ARG A 259 5.26 -22.03 -27.51
N ASP A 260 6.51 -22.42 -27.68
CA ASP A 260 7.65 -21.50 -27.57
C ASP A 260 7.73 -20.54 -28.78
N LYS A 261 8.43 -19.42 -28.58
CA LYS A 261 8.77 -18.44 -29.63
C LYS A 261 7.54 -17.76 -30.27
N PHE A 262 6.70 -17.13 -29.45
CA PHE A 262 5.51 -16.36 -29.86
C PHE A 262 5.76 -14.84 -29.82
N ARG A 263 6.82 -14.36 -30.48
CA ARG A 263 7.29 -12.96 -30.38
C ARG A 263 6.22 -11.89 -30.65
N ALA A 264 5.34 -12.11 -31.64
CA ALA A 264 4.30 -11.14 -31.97
C ALA A 264 3.31 -10.97 -30.80
N LEU A 265 2.81 -12.09 -30.26
CA LEU A 265 1.97 -12.12 -29.06
C LEU A 265 2.71 -11.58 -27.82
N GLY A 266 4.00 -11.92 -27.67
CA GLY A 266 4.85 -11.40 -26.60
C GLY A 266 4.97 -9.89 -26.63
N ALA A 267 5.19 -9.31 -27.82
CA ALA A 267 5.27 -7.87 -28.02
C ALA A 267 3.91 -7.18 -27.81
N GLU A 268 2.82 -7.80 -28.28
CA GLU A 268 1.45 -7.31 -28.08
C GLU A 268 1.11 -7.24 -26.58
N ARG A 269 1.26 -8.34 -25.84
CA ARG A 269 0.95 -8.37 -24.41
C ARG A 269 1.87 -7.48 -23.58
N TYR A 270 3.13 -7.33 -23.98
CA TYR A 270 4.02 -6.36 -23.34
C TYR A 270 3.52 -4.93 -23.54
N ALA A 271 3.19 -4.55 -24.77
CA ALA A 271 2.67 -3.22 -25.08
C ALA A 271 1.33 -2.95 -24.37
N ALA A 272 0.50 -3.98 -24.21
CA ALA A 272 -0.74 -3.95 -23.45
C ALA A 272 -0.52 -3.93 -21.91
N GLY A 273 0.71 -4.16 -21.44
CA GLY A 273 1.11 -4.09 -20.04
C GLY A 273 1.01 -5.39 -19.23
N CYS A 274 0.65 -6.50 -19.88
CA CYS A 274 0.40 -7.80 -19.26
C CYS A 274 1.26 -8.95 -19.85
N PRO A 275 2.60 -8.85 -19.91
CA PRO A 275 3.44 -9.92 -20.43
C PRO A 275 3.43 -11.14 -19.48
N ILE A 276 2.39 -11.97 -19.60
CA ILE A 276 2.11 -13.10 -18.71
C ILE A 276 1.55 -14.28 -19.51
N HIS A 277 1.92 -15.50 -19.14
CA HIS A 277 1.22 -16.68 -19.65
C HIS A 277 -0.19 -16.74 -19.06
N ARG A 278 -1.19 -17.09 -19.88
CA ARG A 278 -2.58 -17.30 -19.45
C ARG A 278 -2.66 -18.34 -18.34
N ALA A 279 -1.89 -19.43 -18.43
CA ALA A 279 -1.82 -20.45 -17.40
C ALA A 279 -1.26 -19.95 -16.04
N SER A 280 -0.59 -18.80 -16.00
CA SER A 280 -0.12 -18.16 -14.76
C SER A 280 -1.18 -17.30 -14.07
N LEU A 281 -2.30 -16.97 -14.75
CA LEU A 281 -3.33 -16.09 -14.20
C LEU A 281 -3.98 -16.70 -12.95
N ALA A 282 -4.39 -17.97 -13.01
CA ALA A 282 -5.05 -18.63 -11.88
C ALA A 282 -4.14 -18.72 -10.63
N PRO A 283 -2.85 -19.11 -10.73
CA PRO A 283 -1.90 -18.95 -9.63
C PRO A 283 -1.80 -17.50 -9.12
N GLY A 284 -1.72 -16.52 -10.02
CA GLY A 284 -1.71 -15.09 -9.65
C GLY A 284 -2.93 -14.67 -8.83
N GLN A 285 -4.14 -15.13 -9.21
CA GLN A 285 -5.36 -14.88 -8.45
C GLN A 285 -5.31 -15.49 -7.05
N ARG A 286 -4.82 -16.73 -6.91
CA ARG A 286 -4.67 -17.38 -5.60
C ARG A 286 -3.63 -16.68 -4.73
N PHE A 287 -2.54 -16.18 -5.30
CA PHE A 287 -1.55 -15.41 -4.56
C PHE A 287 -2.13 -14.09 -4.03
N SER A 288 -2.86 -13.33 -4.86
CA SER A 288 -3.56 -12.11 -4.42
C SER A 288 -4.58 -12.40 -3.30
N GLN A 289 -5.36 -13.46 -3.45
CA GLN A 289 -6.30 -13.92 -2.42
C GLN A 289 -5.58 -14.33 -1.13
N GLY A 290 -4.40 -14.96 -1.24
CA GLY A 290 -3.54 -15.29 -0.11
C GLY A 290 -3.08 -14.04 0.65
N LEU A 291 -2.73 -12.97 -0.06
CA LEU A 291 -2.40 -11.67 0.57
C LEU A 291 -3.61 -11.07 1.29
N GLY A 292 -4.81 -11.13 0.71
CA GLY A 292 -6.05 -10.71 1.39
C GLY A 292 -6.35 -11.55 2.63
N THR A 293 -6.10 -12.85 2.57
CA THR A 293 -6.25 -13.77 3.71
C THR A 293 -5.25 -13.44 4.81
N LEU A 294 -4.00 -13.11 4.45
CA LEU A 294 -2.96 -12.67 5.40
C LEU A 294 -3.42 -11.41 6.15
N VAL A 295 -3.83 -10.36 5.43
CA VAL A 295 -4.22 -9.08 6.05
C VAL A 295 -5.46 -9.24 6.93
N SER A 296 -6.50 -9.94 6.45
CA SER A 296 -7.71 -10.21 7.23
C SER A 296 -7.43 -11.06 8.48
N SER A 297 -6.50 -12.03 8.40
CA SER A 297 -6.08 -12.82 9.56
C SER A 297 -5.35 -11.96 10.58
N VAL A 298 -4.40 -11.13 10.15
CA VAL A 298 -3.67 -10.20 11.03
C VAL A 298 -4.63 -9.27 11.77
N ARG A 299 -5.54 -8.61 11.03
CA ARG A 299 -6.55 -7.73 11.64
C ARG A 299 -7.41 -8.48 12.64
N SER A 300 -7.83 -9.71 12.33
CA SER A 300 -8.68 -10.52 13.20
C SER A 300 -7.96 -10.95 14.48
N THR A 301 -6.68 -11.32 14.38
CA THR A 301 -5.84 -11.61 15.55
C THR A 301 -5.69 -10.37 16.43
N LEU A 302 -5.36 -9.21 15.85
CA LEU A 302 -5.19 -7.97 16.61
C LEU A 302 -6.49 -7.49 17.23
N ALA A 303 -7.64 -7.63 16.56
CA ALA A 303 -8.94 -7.28 17.15
C ALA A 303 -9.29 -8.15 18.38
N ALA A 304 -8.75 -9.37 18.48
CA ALA A 304 -8.91 -10.21 19.65
C ALA A 304 -7.95 -9.80 20.79
N GLU A 305 -6.75 -9.32 20.46
CA GLU A 305 -5.75 -8.85 21.42
C GLU A 305 -6.05 -7.43 21.95
N PHE A 306 -6.66 -6.59 21.12
CA PHE A 306 -7.01 -5.19 21.38
C PHE A 306 -8.53 -4.98 21.14
N PRO A 307 -9.39 -5.50 22.03
CA PRO A 307 -10.84 -5.54 21.80
C PRO A 307 -11.54 -4.17 21.85
N THR A 308 -10.85 -3.14 22.35
CA THR A 308 -11.36 -1.76 22.42
C THR A 308 -11.04 -0.94 21.19
N ASP A 309 -10.09 -1.38 20.36
CA ASP A 309 -9.56 -0.58 19.26
C ASP A 309 -10.52 -0.54 18.07
N ASP A 310 -10.49 0.57 17.32
CA ASP A 310 -11.25 0.70 16.09
C ASP A 310 -10.51 0.15 14.87
N LEU A 311 -10.43 -1.17 14.78
CA LEU A 311 -9.76 -1.86 13.67
C LEU A 311 -10.75 -2.20 12.56
N VAL A 312 -10.49 -1.80 11.33
CA VAL A 312 -11.32 -2.09 10.14
C VAL A 312 -10.51 -2.87 9.12
N TYR A 313 -11.02 -3.98 8.62
CA TYR A 313 -10.46 -4.65 7.45
C TYR A 313 -11.09 -4.10 6.17
N LEU A 314 -10.27 -3.62 5.22
CA LEU A 314 -10.70 -3.12 3.91
C LEU A 314 -10.22 -4.07 2.81
N ASN A 315 -11.14 -4.82 2.22
CA ASN A 315 -10.93 -5.70 1.08
C ASN A 315 -11.08 -4.92 -0.23
N VAL A 316 -9.99 -4.79 -0.99
CA VAL A 316 -9.92 -4.14 -2.29
C VAL A 316 -9.64 -5.11 -3.44
N GLN A 317 -9.71 -6.43 -3.24
CA GLN A 317 -9.44 -7.44 -4.28
C GLN A 317 -10.23 -7.22 -5.58
N ARG A 318 -11.42 -6.62 -5.45
CA ARG A 318 -12.37 -6.34 -6.54
C ARG A 318 -12.48 -4.85 -6.90
N ALA A 319 -11.62 -4.00 -6.36
CA ALA A 319 -11.64 -2.58 -6.64
C ALA A 319 -11.24 -2.26 -8.09
N PHE A 320 -10.54 -3.18 -8.78
CA PHE A 320 -10.08 -2.99 -10.16
C PHE A 320 -10.86 -3.79 -11.21
N ASP A 321 -11.94 -4.49 -10.83
CA ASP A 321 -12.75 -5.30 -11.75
C ASP A 321 -13.19 -4.49 -13.00
N GLY A 322 -13.01 -5.09 -14.18
CA GLY A 322 -13.26 -4.47 -15.49
C GLY A 322 -12.21 -3.44 -15.93
N ALA A 323 -11.16 -3.22 -15.16
CA ALA A 323 -10.10 -2.25 -15.43
C ALA A 323 -8.71 -2.75 -14.99
N ARG A 324 -8.50 -4.07 -14.94
CA ARG A 324 -7.18 -4.68 -14.81
C ARG A 324 -6.47 -4.71 -16.16
N LEU A 325 -5.15 -4.88 -16.14
CA LEU A 325 -4.35 -4.93 -17.37
C LEU A 325 -4.80 -6.10 -18.25
N CYS A 326 -5.14 -5.81 -19.49
CA CYS A 326 -5.64 -6.77 -20.49
C CYS A 326 -6.94 -7.49 -20.13
N GLU A 327 -7.73 -6.95 -19.19
CA GLU A 327 -9.10 -7.43 -18.93
C GLU A 327 -10.08 -7.01 -20.03
N SER A 328 -9.77 -5.93 -20.74
CA SER A 328 -10.50 -5.46 -21.91
C SER A 328 -9.55 -4.86 -22.96
N ALA A 329 -10.04 -4.73 -24.20
CA ALA A 329 -9.30 -4.09 -25.28
C ALA A 329 -8.97 -2.63 -24.92
N GLY A 330 -7.82 -2.13 -25.41
CA GLY A 330 -7.33 -0.78 -25.10
C GLY A 330 -6.42 -0.68 -23.87
N SER A 331 -6.02 -1.82 -23.30
CA SER A 331 -4.95 -1.89 -22.30
C SER A 331 -3.63 -1.37 -22.89
N PRO A 332 -2.79 -0.65 -22.11
CA PRO A 332 -2.93 -0.32 -20.69
C PRO A 332 -3.68 0.99 -20.42
N ALA A 333 -4.14 1.71 -21.45
CA ALA A 333 -4.68 3.06 -21.30
C ALA A 333 -5.97 3.12 -20.45
N ASN A 334 -6.73 2.03 -20.40
CA ASN A 334 -7.94 1.87 -19.61
C ASN A 334 -7.72 1.17 -18.26
N ALA A 335 -6.48 0.80 -17.93
CA ALA A 335 -6.17 0.03 -16.72
C ALA A 335 -5.94 0.93 -15.50
N LEU A 336 -6.30 0.42 -14.31
CA LEU A 336 -6.06 1.06 -13.02
C LEU A 336 -4.71 0.67 -12.40
N ALA A 337 -4.00 -0.29 -13.00
CA ALA A 337 -2.63 -0.63 -12.68
C ALA A 337 -1.67 -0.10 -13.76
N THR A 338 -0.44 0.19 -13.39
CA THR A 338 0.64 0.51 -14.32
C THR A 338 1.06 -0.72 -15.12
N PRO A 339 1.40 -0.58 -16.40
CA PRO A 339 1.97 -1.69 -17.17
C PRO A 339 3.33 -2.10 -16.58
N ILE A 340 3.90 -3.22 -17.07
CA ILE A 340 5.33 -3.46 -16.87
C ILE A 340 6.11 -2.25 -17.39
N ARG A 341 6.95 -1.69 -16.54
CA ARG A 341 7.79 -0.54 -16.79
C ARG A 341 9.22 -1.02 -16.76
N LEU A 342 9.86 -1.07 -17.93
CA LEU A 342 11.29 -1.32 -18.04
C LEU A 342 11.92 -0.18 -18.80
N MET A 343 13.16 0.18 -18.47
CA MET A 343 13.94 1.12 -19.27
C MET A 343 15.07 0.38 -19.97
N ASP A 344 15.40 0.89 -21.15
CA ASP A 344 16.66 0.58 -21.79
C ASP A 344 17.77 1.41 -21.12
N GLY A 345 18.52 0.77 -20.22
CA GLY A 345 19.47 1.47 -19.34
C GLY A 345 18.79 2.49 -18.41
N PRO A 346 19.56 3.31 -17.67
CA PRO A 346 19.02 4.38 -16.83
C PRO A 346 18.59 5.61 -17.67
N SER A 347 17.85 5.39 -18.75
CA SER A 347 17.49 6.43 -19.73
C SER A 347 16.39 7.38 -19.26
N GLY A 348 15.58 6.97 -18.29
CA GLY A 348 14.39 7.71 -17.86
C GLY A 348 13.21 7.63 -18.82
N ALA A 349 13.31 6.80 -19.86
CA ALA A 349 12.24 6.50 -20.79
C ALA A 349 11.86 5.04 -20.68
N PHE A 350 10.57 4.77 -20.40
CA PHE A 350 10.06 3.41 -20.39
C PHE A 350 9.93 2.87 -21.81
N VAL A 351 10.35 1.63 -22.01
CA VAL A 351 10.11 0.86 -23.23
C VAL A 351 8.62 0.52 -23.28
N THR A 352 7.92 1.01 -24.29
CA THR A 352 6.46 0.80 -24.45
C THR A 352 6.13 -0.30 -25.45
N SER A 353 7.11 -0.79 -26.20
CA SER A 353 6.94 -1.90 -27.15
C SER A 353 8.25 -2.66 -27.31
N LEU A 354 8.13 -3.98 -27.47
CA LEU A 354 9.25 -4.87 -27.82
C LEU A 354 9.22 -5.29 -29.30
N SER A 355 8.32 -4.71 -30.10
CA SER A 355 8.24 -5.03 -31.53
C SER A 355 9.54 -4.65 -32.24
N GLY A 356 10.08 -5.57 -33.03
CA GLY A 356 11.34 -5.40 -33.74
C GLY A 356 12.60 -5.68 -32.90
N TYR A 357 12.50 -5.90 -31.59
CA TYR A 357 13.65 -6.24 -30.75
C TYR A 357 14.02 -7.71 -30.86
N ASP A 358 15.33 -7.98 -30.89
CA ASP A 358 15.86 -9.33 -30.82
C ASP A 358 16.13 -9.76 -29.37
N LYS A 359 16.61 -11.01 -29.19
CA LYS A 359 16.86 -11.55 -27.85
C LYS A 359 18.00 -10.85 -27.09
N LEU A 360 18.97 -10.27 -27.79
CA LEU A 360 20.06 -9.50 -27.19
C LEU A 360 19.53 -8.16 -26.67
N ASP A 361 18.63 -7.52 -27.42
CA ASP A 361 17.92 -6.32 -26.95
C ASP A 361 17.11 -6.60 -25.68
N ILE A 362 16.29 -7.67 -25.70
CA ILE A 362 15.50 -8.07 -24.53
C ILE A 362 16.40 -8.31 -23.31
N GLN A 363 17.48 -9.07 -23.49
CA GLN A 363 18.44 -9.36 -22.42
C GLN A 363 19.08 -8.07 -21.87
N ARG A 364 19.47 -7.16 -22.76
CA ARG A 364 20.09 -5.88 -22.40
C ARG A 364 19.13 -4.99 -21.60
N ILE A 365 17.87 -4.91 -22.01
CA ILE A 365 16.81 -4.20 -21.27
C ILE A 365 16.57 -4.83 -19.90
N ALA A 366 16.46 -6.17 -19.83
CA ALA A 366 16.29 -6.87 -18.55
C ALA A 366 17.49 -6.66 -17.61
N ASN A 367 18.72 -6.68 -18.13
CA ASN A 367 19.94 -6.49 -17.34
C ASN A 367 20.07 -5.06 -16.77
N ALA A 368 19.41 -4.06 -17.39
CA ALA A 368 19.35 -2.72 -16.83
C ALA A 368 18.71 -2.73 -15.44
N CYS A 369 17.60 -3.45 -15.26
CA CYS A 369 16.92 -3.65 -13.97
C CYS A 369 17.85 -4.28 -12.92
N GLY A 370 18.65 -5.28 -13.32
CA GLY A 370 19.59 -5.94 -12.41
C GLY A 370 20.69 -5.01 -11.89
N THR A 371 21.11 -4.03 -12.70
CA THR A 371 22.15 -3.06 -12.34
C THR A 371 21.57 -1.83 -11.65
N TYR A 372 20.42 -1.36 -12.12
CA TYR A 372 19.76 -0.12 -11.73
C TYR A 372 18.30 -0.45 -11.40
N PHE A 373 18.02 -0.99 -10.21
CA PHE A 373 16.68 -1.51 -9.88
C PHE A 373 15.54 -0.51 -10.15
N GLN A 374 15.77 0.79 -9.96
CA GLN A 374 14.81 1.85 -10.30
C GLN A 374 14.34 1.87 -11.76
N THR A 375 15.04 1.25 -12.71
CA THR A 375 14.63 1.19 -14.12
C THR A 375 13.52 0.18 -14.38
N CYS A 376 13.12 -0.62 -13.38
CA CYS A 376 12.05 -1.60 -13.48
C CYS A 376 10.99 -1.50 -12.36
N GLN A 377 11.13 -0.51 -11.50
CA GLN A 377 10.16 -0.20 -10.46
C GLN A 377 8.85 0.31 -11.06
N GLU A 378 7.82 0.46 -10.23
CA GLU A 378 6.48 0.93 -10.62
C GLU A 378 5.69 -0.02 -11.51
N SER A 379 6.18 -1.23 -11.75
CA SER A 379 5.49 -2.25 -12.55
C SER A 379 4.34 -2.88 -11.76
N TRP A 380 3.13 -2.88 -12.34
CA TRP A 380 1.93 -3.52 -11.78
C TRP A 380 1.45 -2.97 -10.42
N HIS A 381 1.76 -1.71 -10.14
CA HIS A 381 1.21 -0.97 -9.00
C HIS A 381 -0.06 -0.22 -9.40
N PRO A 382 -0.89 0.24 -8.44
CA PRO A 382 -1.95 1.19 -8.73
C PRO A 382 -1.40 2.43 -9.44
N SER A 383 -2.01 2.78 -10.58
CA SER A 383 -1.75 4.06 -11.24
C SER A 383 -2.34 5.21 -10.43
N ALA A 384 -2.14 6.46 -10.87
CA ALA A 384 -2.80 7.60 -10.25
C ALA A 384 -4.35 7.43 -10.24
N ALA A 385 -4.92 6.86 -11.31
CA ALA A 385 -6.35 6.54 -11.38
C ALA A 385 -6.71 5.37 -10.44
N GLY A 386 -5.86 4.35 -10.34
CA GLY A 386 -6.01 3.27 -9.37
C GLY A 386 -6.07 3.77 -7.93
N HIS A 387 -5.16 4.67 -7.55
CA HIS A 387 -5.19 5.29 -6.23
C HIS A 387 -6.40 6.19 -5.99
N GLN A 388 -6.99 6.81 -7.02
CA GLN A 388 -8.27 7.51 -6.86
C GLN A 388 -9.39 6.54 -6.47
N VAL A 389 -9.44 5.36 -7.09
CA VAL A 389 -10.38 4.30 -6.72
C VAL A 389 -10.13 3.81 -5.28
N LEU A 390 -8.88 3.51 -4.94
CA LEU A 390 -8.51 3.09 -3.58
C LEU A 390 -8.80 4.19 -2.53
N GLY A 391 -8.67 5.47 -2.91
CA GLY A 391 -9.08 6.59 -2.06
C GLY A 391 -10.58 6.59 -1.76
N ARG A 392 -11.43 6.27 -2.75
CA ARG A 392 -12.88 6.08 -2.52
C ARG A 392 -13.15 4.91 -1.59
N CYS A 393 -12.44 3.79 -1.75
CA CYS A 393 -12.51 2.65 -0.85
C CYS A 393 -12.18 3.05 0.60
N LEU A 394 -11.07 3.78 0.80
CA LEU A 394 -10.66 4.29 2.10
C LEU A 394 -11.68 5.27 2.69
N SER A 395 -12.28 6.14 1.88
CA SER A 395 -13.30 7.10 2.33
C SER A 395 -14.48 6.37 3.00
N GLY A 396 -14.98 5.30 2.39
CA GLY A 396 -16.04 4.48 2.97
C GLY A 396 -15.58 3.69 4.21
N ALA A 397 -14.36 3.14 4.18
CA ALA A 397 -13.80 2.44 5.34
C ALA A 397 -13.56 3.36 6.55
N ALA A 398 -13.25 4.64 6.31
CA ALA A 398 -12.98 5.62 7.35
C ALA A 398 -14.25 5.98 8.14
N VAL A 399 -15.45 5.88 7.56
CA VAL A 399 -16.71 6.31 8.20
C VAL A 399 -17.70 5.17 8.49
N THR A 400 -17.40 3.94 8.05
CA THR A 400 -18.31 2.81 8.26
C THR A 400 -18.46 2.43 9.73
N ALA A 401 -19.57 1.79 10.10
CA ALA A 401 -19.70 1.06 11.36
C ALA A 401 -19.26 -0.42 11.23
N ALA A 402 -19.09 -0.91 9.99
CA ALA A 402 -18.67 -2.27 9.74
C ALA A 402 -17.20 -2.48 10.07
N ARG A 403 -16.89 -3.66 10.60
CA ARG A 403 -15.52 -4.07 10.97
C ARG A 403 -14.76 -4.76 9.83
N THR A 404 -15.50 -5.17 8.81
CA THR A 404 -15.02 -5.72 7.55
C THR A 404 -15.77 -5.02 6.44
N VAL A 405 -15.02 -4.45 5.49
CA VAL A 405 -15.53 -3.65 4.39
C VAL A 405 -15.03 -4.25 3.09
N SER A 406 -15.91 -4.37 2.11
CA SER A 406 -15.55 -4.73 0.74
C SER A 406 -15.69 -3.52 -0.17
N CYS A 407 -14.64 -3.24 -0.94
CA CYS A 407 -14.65 -2.26 -2.02
C CYS A 407 -14.71 -2.97 -3.36
N VAL A 408 -15.81 -2.76 -4.08
CA VAL A 408 -16.08 -3.43 -5.36
C VAL A 408 -16.31 -2.39 -6.43
N ARG A 409 -15.63 -2.55 -7.57
CA ARG A 409 -15.91 -1.76 -8.77
C ARG A 409 -16.99 -2.45 -9.59
N ALA A 410 -18.08 -1.75 -9.85
CA ALA A 410 -19.14 -2.23 -10.73
C ALA A 410 -18.72 -2.08 -12.22
N PRO A 411 -19.41 -2.76 -13.15
CA PRO A 411 -19.08 -2.68 -14.58
C PRO A 411 -19.12 -1.26 -15.18
N ASP A 412 -19.97 -0.39 -14.64
CA ASP A 412 -20.06 1.03 -15.05
C ASP A 412 -18.95 1.91 -14.45
N GLY A 413 -18.04 1.32 -13.66
CA GLY A 413 -16.95 1.99 -12.98
C GLY A 413 -17.31 2.67 -11.67
N THR A 414 -18.56 2.56 -11.21
CA THR A 414 -18.95 3.02 -9.88
C THR A 414 -18.27 2.15 -8.80
N ILE A 415 -17.95 2.78 -7.66
CA ILE A 415 -17.30 2.11 -6.53
C ILE A 415 -18.32 1.95 -5.42
N ALA A 416 -18.61 0.70 -5.07
CA ALA A 416 -19.44 0.34 -3.92
C ALA A 416 -18.52 -0.02 -2.74
N VAL A 417 -18.82 0.53 -1.58
CA VAL A 417 -18.13 0.24 -0.31
C VAL A 417 -19.18 -0.21 0.68
N SER A 418 -19.09 -1.47 1.13
CA SER A 418 -20.11 -2.12 1.97
C SER A 418 -19.53 -3.00 3.05
#